data_AF-K1STM4-F1
#
_entry.id   AF-K1STM4-F1
#
_cell.length_a   1.000
_cell.length_b   1.000
_cell.length_c   1.000
_cell.angle_alpha   90.00
_cell.angle_beta   90.00
_cell.angle_gamma   90.00
#
_symmetry.space_group_name_H-M   'P 1'
#
loop_
_entity.id
_entity.type
_entity.pdbx_description
1 polymer ?
#
loop_
_entity_poly.entity_id
_entity_poly.type
_entity_poly.pdbx_seq_one_letter_code
_entity_poly.pdbx_strand_id
1 'polypeptide(L)'
;CDRAVHVLDPAMLLTADDYRTLFTAGSAPSDTLYCYLFRVKPGARHILQDFAERHNLRIVRTTDRPNAARGKMPGIGEWLAGLHEARYVITDSFHACVFCILFHKPFAAYINRSRGSARIHSLLKQFGLESRILSSGLQEISMLDTPIDWEAVDRILERRRAESSAFLDAHLCPAPDTVTAAEPDGRAATAKAPAGTGKRIPAAKAPLPEIV
;
A
#
# COMPACT_ATOMS: atom_id res chain seq x y z
N CYS A 1 6.48 -5.95 -30.87
CA CYS A 1 7.06 -5.83 -29.52
C CYS A 1 5.90 -5.85 -28.53
N ASP A 2 5.28 -6.99 -28.22
CA ASP A 2 3.90 -6.96 -27.68
C ASP A 2 3.55 -8.11 -26.74
N ARG A 3 4.16 -8.18 -25.54
CA ARG A 3 3.56 -8.97 -24.45
C ARG A 3 3.79 -8.32 -23.08
N ALA A 4 3.18 -7.15 -22.88
CA ALA A 4 2.97 -6.65 -21.53
C ALA A 4 1.82 -7.45 -20.90
N VAL A 5 2.06 -8.08 -19.75
CA VAL A 5 1.05 -8.80 -18.97
C VAL A 5 0.72 -7.96 -17.75
N HIS A 6 -0.59 -7.76 -17.49
CA HIS A 6 -1.02 -7.09 -16.27
C HIS A 6 -1.06 -8.12 -15.13
N VAL A 7 -0.11 -7.99 -14.20
CA VAL A 7 -0.02 -8.79 -12.98
C VAL A 7 -0.54 -8.03 -11.77
N LEU A 8 -0.81 -8.76 -10.71
CA LEU A 8 -1.23 -8.24 -9.42
C LEU A 8 -0.15 -7.31 -8.82
N ASP A 9 -0.56 -6.32 -8.04
CA ASP A 9 0.37 -5.53 -7.25
C ASP A 9 1.17 -6.45 -6.29
N PRO A 10 2.50 -6.29 -6.15
CA PRO A 10 3.32 -7.17 -5.31
C PRO A 10 2.84 -7.24 -3.85
N ALA A 11 2.20 -6.19 -3.32
CA ALA A 11 1.68 -6.23 -1.96
C ALA A 11 0.54 -7.25 -1.80
N MET A 12 -0.15 -7.61 -2.88
CA MET A 12 -1.24 -8.59 -2.83
C MET A 12 -0.77 -10.03 -3.12
N LEU A 13 0.52 -10.23 -3.41
CA LEU A 13 1.11 -11.57 -3.47
C LEU A 13 1.22 -12.20 -2.08
N LEU A 14 1.31 -11.36 -1.04
CA LEU A 14 1.24 -11.78 0.36
C LEU A 14 -0.21 -11.82 0.85
N THR A 15 -0.42 -12.54 1.96
CA THR A 15 -1.68 -12.67 2.67
C THR A 15 -1.85 -11.60 3.73
N ALA A 16 -3.08 -11.44 4.25
CA ALA A 16 -3.34 -10.57 5.39
C ALA A 16 -2.49 -10.94 6.61
N ASP A 17 -2.29 -12.24 6.86
CA ASP A 17 -1.56 -12.74 8.02
C ASP A 17 -0.06 -12.46 7.93
N ASP A 18 0.52 -12.45 6.73
CA ASP A 18 1.92 -12.03 6.53
C ASP A 18 2.12 -10.59 7.02
N TYR A 19 1.18 -9.70 6.71
CA TYR A 19 1.24 -8.29 7.13
C TYR A 19 0.93 -8.07 8.61
N ARG A 20 0.13 -8.94 9.25
CA ARG A 20 -0.18 -8.83 10.69
C ARG A 20 1.08 -8.86 11.57
N THR A 21 2.14 -9.54 11.10
CA THR A 21 3.43 -9.58 11.81
C THR A 21 4.10 -8.20 11.94
N LEU A 22 3.71 -7.24 11.10
CA LEU A 22 4.24 -5.88 11.09
C LEU A 22 3.41 -4.89 11.92
N PHE A 23 2.27 -5.32 12.46
CA PHE A 23 1.35 -4.42 13.15
C PHE A 23 1.95 -3.90 14.44
N THR A 24 1.78 -2.60 14.69
CA THR A 24 2.08 -2.02 15.99
C THR A 24 0.87 -2.23 16.90
N ALA A 25 1.03 -2.95 18.01
CA ALA A 25 -0.07 -3.23 18.93
C ALA A 25 -0.68 -1.95 19.53
N GLY A 26 -2.01 -1.92 19.68
CA GLY A 26 -2.74 -0.80 20.28
C GLY A 26 -2.84 0.45 19.39
N SER A 27 -2.63 0.32 18.08
CA SER A 27 -2.56 1.45 17.15
C SER A 27 -3.91 2.06 16.79
N ALA A 28 -5.02 1.30 16.80
CA ALA A 28 -6.33 1.87 16.56
C ALA A 28 -7.47 1.10 17.26
N PRO A 29 -8.41 1.79 17.91
CA PRO A 29 -9.63 1.13 18.39
C PRO A 29 -10.54 0.72 17.22
N SER A 30 -11.27 -0.37 17.39
CA SER A 30 -12.19 -0.92 16.37
C SER A 30 -13.27 0.08 15.93
N ASP A 31 -13.71 0.95 16.84
CA ASP A 31 -14.81 1.89 16.60
C ASP A 31 -14.32 3.20 15.94
N THR A 32 -13.59 3.05 14.83
CA THR A 32 -12.98 4.18 14.13
C THR A 32 -13.40 4.29 12.66
N LEU A 33 -13.55 5.54 12.23
CA LEU A 33 -13.56 5.93 10.82
C LEU A 33 -12.15 6.40 10.46
N TYR A 34 -11.38 5.55 9.79
CA TYR A 34 -9.99 5.83 9.46
C TYR A 34 -9.87 6.59 8.14
N CYS A 35 -9.47 7.86 8.22
CA CYS A 35 -9.35 8.77 7.09
C CYS A 35 -7.88 8.94 6.71
N TYR A 36 -7.45 8.25 5.65
CA TYR A 36 -6.12 8.40 5.06
C TYR A 36 -6.23 9.11 3.71
N LEU A 37 -6.24 10.45 3.76
CA LEU A 37 -6.60 11.32 2.64
C LEU A 37 -5.57 12.43 2.45
N PHE A 38 -5.11 12.64 1.21
CA PHE A 38 -4.19 13.74 0.89
C PHE A 38 -4.86 15.11 1.01
N ARG A 39 -6.07 15.25 0.44
CA ARG A 39 -6.83 16.51 0.45
C ARG A 39 -8.32 16.30 0.62
N VAL A 40 -8.79 16.56 1.84
CA VAL A 40 -10.22 16.67 2.15
C VAL A 40 -10.71 18.07 1.76
N LYS A 41 -11.70 18.17 0.86
CA LYS A 41 -12.36 19.45 0.55
C LYS A 41 -13.13 19.94 1.79
N PRO A 42 -13.24 21.25 2.07
CA PRO A 42 -13.94 21.73 3.27
C PRO A 42 -15.36 21.17 3.44
N GLY A 43 -16.14 21.10 2.35
CA GLY A 43 -17.50 20.55 2.35
C GLY A 43 -17.60 19.05 2.65
N ALA A 44 -16.48 18.33 2.64
CA ALA A 44 -16.45 16.91 2.97
C ALA A 44 -16.57 16.63 4.46
N ARG A 45 -16.12 17.56 5.32
CA ARG A 45 -15.92 17.27 6.75
C ARG A 45 -17.21 16.98 7.48
N HIS A 46 -18.26 17.73 7.19
CA HIS A 46 -19.59 17.54 7.77
C HIS A 46 -20.13 16.14 7.47
N ILE A 47 -20.04 15.67 6.23
CA ILE A 47 -20.50 14.31 5.89
C ILE A 47 -19.74 13.23 6.66
N LEU A 48 -18.43 13.38 6.82
CA LEU A 48 -17.63 12.44 7.62
C LEU A 48 -18.03 12.47 9.09
N GLN A 49 -18.29 13.66 9.62
CA GLN A 49 -18.72 13.87 10.99
C GLN A 49 -20.09 13.23 11.24
N ASP A 50 -21.08 13.50 10.39
CA ASP A 50 -22.42 12.95 10.48
C ASP A 50 -22.43 11.42 10.36
N PHE A 51 -21.60 10.86 9.48
CA PHE A 51 -21.46 9.41 9.38
C PHE A 51 -20.81 8.84 10.66
N ALA A 52 -19.75 9.47 11.16
CA ALA A 52 -19.11 9.02 12.39
C ALA A 52 -20.08 9.07 13.58
N GLU A 53 -20.85 10.14 13.74
CA GLU A 53 -21.84 10.29 14.82
C GLU A 53 -22.95 9.24 14.74
N ARG A 54 -23.54 9.03 13.55
CA ARG A 54 -24.59 8.01 13.34
C ARG A 54 -24.13 6.59 13.65
N HIS A 55 -22.83 6.32 13.51
CA HIS A 55 -22.24 5.00 13.73
C HIS A 55 -21.44 4.89 15.04
N ASN A 56 -21.48 5.93 15.89
CA ASN A 56 -20.71 6.05 17.13
C ASN A 56 -19.20 5.81 16.94
N LEU A 57 -18.61 6.42 15.92
CA LEU A 57 -17.21 6.25 15.54
C LEU A 57 -16.34 7.42 15.95
N ARG A 58 -15.10 7.12 16.33
CA ARG A 58 -14.03 8.12 16.43
C ARG A 58 -13.38 8.32 15.07
N ILE A 59 -13.28 9.56 14.60
CA ILE A 59 -12.54 9.87 13.37
C ILE A 59 -11.04 9.87 13.67
N VAL A 60 -10.27 9.05 12.97
CA VAL A 60 -8.81 9.05 13.00
C VAL A 60 -8.30 9.57 11.67
N ARG A 61 -7.45 10.60 11.69
CA ARG A 61 -6.94 11.25 10.46
C ARG A 61 -5.44 11.05 10.34
N THR A 62 -5.03 10.39 9.26
CA THR A 62 -3.63 10.14 8.95
C THR A 62 -3.27 10.61 7.55
N THR A 63 -1.98 10.85 7.31
CA THR A 63 -1.47 11.42 6.06
C THR A 63 -0.07 10.87 5.77
N ASP A 64 0.35 10.91 4.50
CA ASP A 64 1.69 10.57 4.03
C ASP A 64 2.67 11.77 4.07
N ARG A 65 2.22 12.92 4.58
CA ARG A 65 3.02 14.16 4.67
C ARG A 65 3.21 14.61 6.10
N PRO A 66 4.37 15.21 6.45
CA PRO A 66 4.60 15.86 7.72
C PRO A 66 3.83 17.19 7.76
N ASN A 67 2.53 17.13 7.96
CA ASN A 67 1.69 18.30 8.19
C ASN A 67 0.57 17.93 9.17
N ALA A 68 0.82 18.24 10.46
CA ALA A 68 -0.09 17.92 11.55
C ALA A 68 -1.51 18.49 11.36
N ALA A 69 -1.65 19.63 10.67
CA ALA A 69 -2.97 20.21 10.37
C ALA A 69 -3.81 19.33 9.41
N ARG A 70 -3.21 18.32 8.79
CA ARG A 70 -3.87 17.36 7.89
C ARG A 70 -4.00 15.95 8.47
N GLY A 71 -3.31 15.66 9.58
CA GLY A 71 -3.33 14.36 10.27
C GLY A 71 -1.95 13.97 10.81
N LYS A 72 -1.89 12.89 11.61
CA LYS A 72 -0.62 12.27 12.04
C LYS A 72 -0.03 11.50 10.86
N MET A 73 1.30 11.52 10.70
CA MET A 73 2.00 10.60 9.80
C MET A 73 2.33 9.32 10.58
N PRO A 74 1.64 8.20 10.33
CA PRO A 74 1.87 6.97 11.06
C PRO A 74 3.15 6.26 10.59
N GLY A 75 3.78 5.50 11.48
CA GLY A 75 4.74 4.46 11.08
C GLY A 75 4.05 3.35 10.27
N ILE A 76 4.82 2.52 9.56
CA ILE A 76 4.22 1.49 8.68
C ILE A 76 3.34 0.50 9.44
N GLY A 77 3.78 0.05 10.63
CA GLY A 77 3.02 -0.85 11.49
C GLY A 77 1.74 -0.22 12.04
N GLU A 78 1.81 1.05 12.46
CA GLU A 78 0.64 1.83 12.89
C GLU A 78 -0.34 2.04 11.73
N TRP A 79 0.16 2.26 10.50
CA TRP A 79 -0.66 2.48 9.32
C TRP A 79 -1.41 1.23 8.89
N LEU A 80 -0.71 0.08 8.83
CA LEU A 80 -1.32 -1.21 8.51
C LEU A 80 -2.34 -1.63 9.56
N ALA A 81 -1.99 -1.52 10.85
CA ALA A 81 -2.91 -1.78 11.95
C ALA A 81 -4.12 -0.85 11.90
N GLY A 82 -3.91 0.46 11.66
CA GLY A 82 -5.01 1.42 11.54
C GLY A 82 -5.97 1.14 10.39
N LEU A 83 -5.46 0.63 9.25
CA LEU A 83 -6.32 0.17 8.15
C LEU A 83 -7.09 -1.11 8.52
N HIS A 84 -6.44 -2.06 9.19
CA HIS A 84 -7.02 -3.37 9.54
C HIS A 84 -8.00 -3.29 10.71
N GLU A 85 -7.73 -2.52 11.74
CA GLU A 85 -8.54 -2.48 12.96
C GLU A 85 -9.76 -1.57 12.80
N ALA A 86 -9.69 -0.57 11.91
CA ALA A 86 -10.80 0.35 11.70
C ALA A 86 -12.07 -0.35 11.22
N ARG A 87 -13.22 0.14 11.69
CA ARG A 87 -14.54 -0.32 11.20
C ARG A 87 -14.77 0.08 9.75
N TYR A 88 -14.36 1.29 9.39
CA TYR A 88 -14.46 1.80 8.02
C TYR A 88 -13.23 2.62 7.64
N VAL A 89 -12.85 2.55 6.36
CA VAL A 89 -11.73 3.32 5.80
C VAL A 89 -12.20 4.27 4.70
N ILE A 90 -11.68 5.48 4.69
CA ILE A 90 -11.84 6.42 3.58
C ILE A 90 -10.46 6.86 3.12
N THR A 91 -10.19 6.69 1.82
CA THR A 91 -8.85 6.95 1.31
C THR A 91 -8.83 7.38 -0.15
N ASP A 92 -7.80 8.15 -0.52
CA ASP A 92 -7.44 8.48 -1.91
C ASP A 92 -6.11 7.81 -2.31
N SER A 93 -5.62 6.88 -1.49
CA SER A 93 -4.39 6.12 -1.71
C SER A 93 -4.69 4.78 -2.37
N PHE A 94 -3.90 4.47 -3.41
CA PHE A 94 -3.92 3.18 -4.08
C PHE A 94 -3.60 2.03 -3.12
N HIS A 95 -2.50 2.12 -2.35
CA HIS A 95 -2.11 1.04 -1.46
C HIS A 95 -3.06 0.89 -0.28
N ALA A 96 -3.67 1.98 0.20
CA ALA A 96 -4.71 1.85 1.21
C ALA A 96 -5.91 1.05 0.68
N CYS A 97 -6.31 1.23 -0.59
CA CYS A 97 -7.33 0.40 -1.22
C CYS A 97 -6.89 -1.08 -1.32
N VAL A 98 -5.65 -1.33 -1.73
CA VAL A 98 -5.05 -2.67 -1.77
C VAL A 98 -5.15 -3.36 -0.40
N PHE A 99 -4.73 -2.68 0.66
CA PHE A 99 -4.78 -3.24 2.01
C PHE A 99 -6.21 -3.37 2.55
N CYS A 100 -7.14 -2.48 2.18
CA CYS A 100 -8.55 -2.68 2.53
C CYS A 100 -9.11 -3.96 1.88
N ILE A 101 -8.71 -4.27 0.65
CA ILE A 101 -9.07 -5.52 -0.02
C ILE A 101 -8.47 -6.71 0.73
N LEU A 102 -7.15 -6.70 0.98
CA LEU A 102 -6.46 -7.79 1.69
C LEU A 102 -7.01 -8.05 3.09
N PHE A 103 -7.40 -6.99 3.80
CA PHE A 103 -7.86 -7.08 5.17
C PHE A 103 -9.37 -7.27 5.31
N HIS A 104 -10.12 -7.29 4.20
CA HIS A 104 -11.60 -7.32 4.18
C HIS A 104 -12.22 -6.15 4.93
N LYS A 105 -11.76 -4.93 4.63
CA LYS A 105 -12.20 -3.71 5.31
C LYS A 105 -13.23 -2.97 4.47
N PRO A 106 -14.43 -2.68 5.00
CA PRO A 106 -15.37 -1.76 4.36
C PRO A 106 -14.71 -0.40 4.11
N PHE A 107 -14.70 0.05 2.86
CA PHE A 107 -13.98 1.27 2.49
C PHE A 107 -14.65 2.07 1.38
N ALA A 108 -14.27 3.35 1.30
CA ALA A 108 -14.61 4.27 0.22
C ALA A 108 -13.34 4.89 -0.38
N ALA A 109 -13.18 4.72 -1.69
CA ALA A 109 -12.11 5.34 -2.46
C ALA A 109 -12.53 6.73 -2.92
N TYR A 110 -12.02 7.77 -2.24
CA TYR A 110 -12.31 9.17 -2.53
C TYR A 110 -11.46 9.67 -3.71
N ILE A 111 -12.05 9.69 -4.90
CA ILE A 111 -11.34 10.10 -6.11
C ILE A 111 -11.68 11.55 -6.47
N ASN A 112 -10.72 12.46 -6.29
CA ASN A 112 -10.79 13.81 -6.82
C ASN A 112 -10.13 13.82 -8.22
N ARG A 113 -10.83 14.36 -9.23
CA ARG A 113 -10.57 14.19 -10.68
C ARG A 113 -9.16 14.52 -11.21
N SER A 114 -8.18 14.90 -10.39
CA SER A 114 -6.86 15.38 -10.83
C SER A 114 -5.65 14.48 -10.53
N ARG A 115 -5.73 13.45 -9.67
CA ARG A 115 -4.57 12.61 -9.29
C ARG A 115 -4.98 11.17 -8.96
N GLY A 116 -4.18 10.18 -9.40
CA GLY A 116 -4.23 8.79 -8.90
C GLY A 116 -5.46 7.95 -9.29
N SER A 117 -6.48 8.57 -9.90
CA SER A 117 -7.77 7.95 -10.22
C SER A 117 -7.64 6.69 -11.07
N ALA A 118 -6.87 6.72 -12.15
CA ALA A 118 -6.79 5.61 -13.10
C ALA A 118 -6.34 4.28 -12.46
N ARG A 119 -5.36 4.31 -11.54
CA ARG A 119 -4.87 3.11 -10.86
C ARG A 119 -5.90 2.55 -9.88
N ILE A 120 -6.57 3.42 -9.12
CA ILE A 120 -7.63 3.00 -8.20
C ILE A 120 -8.83 2.45 -8.99
N HIS A 121 -9.26 3.14 -10.06
CA HIS A 121 -10.30 2.64 -10.95
C HIS A 121 -9.95 1.27 -11.53
N SER A 122 -8.73 1.10 -12.02
CA SER A 122 -8.26 -0.18 -12.58
C SER A 122 -8.28 -1.29 -11.52
N LEU A 123 -7.80 -0.99 -10.30
CA LEU A 123 -7.82 -1.93 -9.17
C LEU A 123 -9.25 -2.34 -8.82
N LEU A 124 -10.12 -1.37 -8.56
CA LEU A 124 -11.48 -1.65 -8.12
C LEU A 124 -12.30 -2.38 -9.20
N LYS A 125 -12.12 -2.00 -10.47
CA LYS A 125 -12.71 -2.72 -11.61
C LYS A 125 -12.25 -4.17 -11.69
N GLN A 126 -10.97 -4.43 -11.42
CA GLN A 126 -10.44 -5.79 -11.41
C GLN A 126 -11.15 -6.68 -10.37
N PHE A 127 -11.61 -6.12 -9.25
CA PHE A 127 -12.27 -6.83 -8.15
C PHE A 127 -13.79 -6.66 -8.10
N GLY A 128 -14.40 -5.94 -9.06
CA GLY A 128 -15.85 -5.65 -9.05
C GLY A 128 -16.28 -4.71 -7.92
N LEU A 129 -15.38 -3.85 -7.45
CA LEU A 129 -15.56 -2.94 -6.32
C LEU A 129 -15.75 -1.48 -6.74
N GLU A 130 -16.16 -1.21 -7.99
CA GLU A 130 -16.38 0.16 -8.45
C GLU A 130 -17.45 0.92 -7.65
N SER A 131 -18.39 0.20 -7.01
CA SER A 131 -19.37 0.79 -6.10
C SER A 131 -18.75 1.44 -4.86
N ARG A 132 -17.46 1.18 -4.59
CA ARG A 132 -16.68 1.81 -3.51
C ARG A 132 -16.03 3.12 -3.94
N ILE A 133 -16.19 3.54 -5.19
CA ILE A 133 -15.65 4.80 -5.69
C ILE A 133 -16.59 5.93 -5.30
N LEU A 134 -16.08 6.81 -4.43
CA LEU A 134 -16.76 8.01 -4.03
C LEU A 134 -16.33 9.17 -4.94
N SER A 135 -17.19 9.49 -5.91
CA SER A 135 -17.02 10.65 -6.79
C SER A 135 -17.35 11.96 -6.08
N SER A 136 -16.70 13.06 -6.47
CA SER A 136 -16.75 14.34 -5.74
C SER A 136 -18.17 14.83 -5.46
N GLY A 137 -18.48 15.03 -4.17
CA GLY A 137 -19.77 15.56 -3.69
C GLY A 137 -20.11 15.12 -2.27
N LEU A 138 -19.62 13.96 -1.83
CA LEU A 138 -19.86 13.37 -0.50
C LEU A 138 -21.34 13.34 -0.07
N GLN A 139 -22.29 13.43 -0.99
CA GLN A 139 -23.69 13.51 -0.61
C GLN A 139 -24.19 12.18 0.00
N GLU A 140 -23.56 11.04 -0.31
CA GLU A 140 -23.88 9.76 0.32
C GLU A 140 -22.63 8.90 0.52
N ILE A 141 -22.13 8.85 1.75
CA ILE A 141 -21.11 7.88 2.19
C ILE A 141 -21.72 6.57 2.71
N SER A 142 -23.03 6.41 2.58
CA SER A 142 -23.82 5.22 2.95
C SER A 142 -23.36 3.95 2.24
N MET A 143 -22.59 4.05 1.14
CA MET A 143 -21.94 2.88 0.53
C MET A 143 -21.08 2.10 1.53
N LEU A 144 -20.53 2.75 2.56
CA LEU A 144 -19.79 2.06 3.63
C LEU A 144 -20.65 1.03 4.35
N ASP A 145 -21.97 1.23 4.43
CA ASP A 145 -22.92 0.30 5.07
C ASP A 145 -23.33 -0.85 4.17
N THR A 146 -23.07 -0.74 2.87
CA THR A 146 -23.37 -1.81 1.94
C THR A 146 -22.33 -2.92 2.10
N PRO A 147 -22.70 -4.17 2.41
CA PRO A 147 -21.76 -5.27 2.56
C PRO A 147 -20.94 -5.47 1.27
N ILE A 148 -19.71 -5.94 1.41
CA ILE A 148 -18.89 -6.42 0.30
C ILE A 148 -18.97 -7.95 0.29
N ASP A 149 -19.22 -8.55 -0.88
CA ASP A 149 -19.07 -9.99 -1.08
C ASP A 149 -17.56 -10.32 -1.13
N TRP A 150 -16.98 -10.52 0.05
CA TRP A 150 -15.56 -10.83 0.18
C TRP A 150 -15.19 -12.18 -0.42
N GLU A 151 -16.11 -13.16 -0.44
CA GLU A 151 -15.85 -14.45 -1.08
C GLU A 151 -15.65 -14.27 -2.60
N ALA A 152 -16.45 -13.43 -3.25
CA ALA A 152 -16.26 -13.09 -4.66
C ALA A 152 -14.93 -12.37 -4.90
N VAL A 153 -14.56 -11.44 -4.01
CA VAL A 153 -13.29 -10.71 -4.07
C VAL A 153 -12.10 -11.68 -3.91
N ASP A 154 -12.16 -12.60 -2.95
CA ASP A 154 -11.10 -13.56 -2.66
C ASP A 154 -10.91 -14.56 -3.80
N ARG A 155 -12.00 -15.03 -4.43
CA ARG A 155 -11.91 -15.86 -5.64
C ARG A 155 -11.14 -15.16 -6.76
N ILE A 156 -11.36 -13.84 -6.93
CA ILE A 156 -10.63 -13.05 -7.92
C ILE A 156 -9.17 -12.89 -7.47
N LEU A 157 -8.92 -12.60 -6.19
CA LEU A 157 -7.60 -12.39 -5.62
C LEU A 157 -6.71 -13.62 -5.80
N GLU A 158 -7.17 -14.80 -5.39
CA GLU A 158 -6.37 -16.03 -5.45
C GLU A 158 -6.06 -16.44 -6.89
N ARG A 159 -7.03 -16.28 -7.81
CA ARG A 159 -6.77 -16.49 -9.25
C ARG A 159 -5.66 -15.55 -9.76
N ARG A 160 -5.78 -14.25 -9.46
CA ARG A 160 -4.80 -13.24 -9.91
C ARG A 160 -3.43 -13.45 -9.27
N ARG A 161 -3.38 -13.90 -8.01
CA ARG A 161 -2.16 -14.26 -7.30
C ARG A 161 -1.48 -15.43 -8.00
N ALA A 162 -2.20 -16.50 -8.31
CA ALA A 162 -1.67 -17.65 -9.05
C ALA A 162 -1.13 -17.26 -10.43
N GLU A 163 -1.87 -16.45 -11.19
CA GLU A 163 -1.43 -15.92 -12.51
C GLU A 163 -0.13 -15.10 -12.38
N SER A 164 -0.02 -14.28 -11.34
CA SER A 164 1.13 -13.41 -11.11
C SER A 164 2.35 -14.18 -10.63
N SER A 165 2.17 -15.17 -9.75
CA SER A 165 3.24 -16.07 -9.31
C SER A 165 3.78 -16.90 -10.48
N ALA A 166 2.89 -17.47 -11.30
CA ALA A 166 3.30 -18.21 -12.50
C ALA A 166 4.08 -17.33 -13.48
N PHE A 167 3.70 -16.04 -13.61
CA PHE A 167 4.47 -15.09 -14.41
C PHE A 167 5.87 -14.86 -13.83
N LEU A 168 6.01 -14.70 -12.52
CA LEU A 168 7.32 -14.52 -11.86
C LEU A 168 8.19 -15.77 -12.01
N ASP A 169 7.65 -16.96 -11.74
CA ASP A 169 8.38 -18.23 -11.83
C ASP A 169 8.92 -18.46 -13.24
N ALA A 170 8.12 -18.16 -14.27
CA ALA A 170 8.51 -18.34 -15.67
C ALA A 170 9.62 -17.38 -16.13
N HIS A 171 9.84 -16.26 -15.44
CA HIS A 171 10.75 -15.20 -15.91
C HIS A 171 11.87 -14.83 -14.93
N LEU A 172 11.82 -15.32 -13.69
CA LEU A 172 12.84 -15.08 -12.66
C LEU A 172 13.62 -16.33 -12.26
N CYS A 173 13.27 -17.51 -12.80
CA CYS A 173 14.05 -18.72 -12.53
C CYS A 173 15.49 -18.56 -13.09
N PRO A 174 16.54 -18.73 -12.27
CA PRO A 174 17.92 -18.69 -12.76
C PRO A 174 18.11 -19.75 -13.85
N ALA A 175 18.91 -19.43 -14.88
CA ALA A 175 19.41 -20.46 -15.77
C ALA A 175 20.17 -21.51 -14.93
N PRO A 176 20.06 -22.83 -15.23
CA PRO A 176 20.89 -23.80 -14.56
C PRO A 176 22.35 -23.38 -14.75
N ASP A 177 23.12 -23.40 -13.66
CA ASP A 177 24.55 -23.14 -13.68
C ASP A 177 25.21 -24.18 -14.60
N THR A 178 25.32 -23.88 -15.89
CA THR A 178 26.22 -24.62 -16.78
C THR A 178 27.63 -24.20 -16.42
N VAL A 179 28.13 -24.71 -15.29
CA VAL A 179 29.57 -24.82 -15.07
C VAL A 179 30.06 -25.92 -15.99
N THR A 180 30.36 -25.57 -17.24
CA THR A 180 31.33 -26.34 -18.01
C THR A 180 32.68 -26.11 -17.34
N ALA A 181 33.04 -27.01 -16.44
CA ALA A 181 34.40 -27.15 -15.95
C ALA A 181 35.30 -27.52 -17.14
N ALA A 182 36.03 -26.53 -17.65
CA ALA A 182 37.26 -26.75 -18.37
C ALA A 182 38.38 -26.19 -17.50
N GLU A 183 39.08 -27.06 -16.78
CA GLU A 183 40.43 -26.74 -16.26
C GLU A 183 41.49 -27.00 -17.37
N PRO A 184 42.78 -26.72 -17.12
CA PRO A 184 43.35 -25.37 -17.22
C PRO A 184 44.53 -25.39 -18.20
N ASP A 185 44.69 -24.39 -19.06
CA ASP A 185 45.98 -24.24 -19.75
C ASP A 185 46.75 -23.07 -19.16
N GLY A 186 47.90 -23.42 -18.59
CA GLY A 186 48.68 -22.57 -17.73
C GLY A 186 49.36 -21.44 -18.48
N ARG A 187 49.39 -20.27 -17.85
CA ARG A 187 50.55 -19.38 -17.87
C ARG A 187 50.43 -18.33 -16.77
N ALA A 188 51.38 -18.38 -15.85
CA ALA A 188 51.61 -17.34 -14.85
C ALA A 188 52.04 -16.05 -15.54
N ALA A 189 51.44 -14.92 -15.14
CA ALA A 189 51.99 -13.60 -15.39
C ALA A 189 51.83 -12.72 -14.15
N THR A 190 52.95 -12.14 -13.78
CA THR A 190 53.28 -11.40 -12.56
C THR A 190 52.55 -10.07 -12.40
N ALA A 191 52.40 -9.67 -11.13
CA ALA A 191 51.73 -8.48 -10.63
C ALA A 191 52.26 -7.13 -11.14
N LYS A 192 51.36 -6.13 -11.18
CA LYS A 192 51.71 -4.72 -10.96
C LYS A 192 50.51 -3.97 -10.37
N ALA A 193 50.68 -3.45 -9.15
CA ALA A 193 49.70 -2.60 -8.47
C ALA A 193 49.66 -1.18 -9.09
N PRO A 194 48.53 -0.48 -9.01
CA PRO A 194 48.55 0.97 -8.98
C PRO A 194 47.99 1.55 -7.67
N ALA A 195 48.84 2.39 -7.08
CA ALA A 195 48.61 3.60 -6.31
C ALA A 195 47.16 3.94 -5.89
N GLY A 196 46.98 4.07 -4.58
CA GLY A 196 45.79 4.66 -3.98
C GLY A 196 45.68 6.17 -4.21
N THR A 197 44.44 6.65 -4.24
CA THR A 197 44.10 8.03 -3.87
C THR A 197 42.83 7.99 -3.03
N GLY A 198 42.99 8.25 -1.74
CA GLY A 198 41.88 8.42 -0.82
C GLY A 198 41.18 9.76 -1.07
N LYS A 199 39.86 9.75 -1.15
CA LYS A 199 39.04 10.95 -0.93
C LYS A 199 38.14 10.72 0.28
N ARG A 200 38.38 11.53 1.31
CA ARG A 200 37.61 11.60 2.55
C ARG A 200 36.15 11.94 2.27
N ILE A 201 35.25 11.19 2.88
CA ILE A 201 33.81 11.51 3.02
C ILE A 201 33.69 12.53 4.17
N PRO A 202 33.04 13.70 4.00
CA PRO A 202 32.80 14.62 5.10
C PRO A 202 31.68 14.10 6.01
N ALA A 203 31.89 14.27 7.33
CA ALA A 203 31.04 13.78 8.41
C ALA A 203 29.63 14.37 8.41
N ALA A 204 28.66 13.56 8.84
CA ALA A 204 27.28 13.93 9.08
C ALA A 204 27.15 14.98 10.21
N LYS A 205 26.32 16.00 10.00
CA LYS A 205 25.92 16.97 11.04
C LYS A 205 24.93 16.31 12.02
N ALA A 206 25.10 16.63 13.30
CA ALA A 206 24.30 16.14 14.42
C ALA A 206 22.79 16.49 14.30
N PRO A 207 21.89 15.67 14.85
CA PRO A 207 20.46 15.99 14.92
C PRO A 207 20.16 17.07 15.96
N LEU A 208 19.20 17.94 15.63
CA LEU A 208 18.63 18.96 16.52
C LEU A 208 17.64 18.30 17.51
N PRO A 209 17.47 18.87 18.73
CA PRO A 209 16.73 18.22 19.81
C PRO A 209 15.21 18.23 19.62
N GLU A 210 14.57 17.17 20.11
CA GLU A 210 13.12 17.00 20.19
C GLU A 210 12.48 18.04 21.13
N ILE A 211 11.33 18.58 20.72
CA ILE A 211 10.46 19.41 21.58
C ILE A 211 9.28 18.53 21.98
N VAL A 212 9.06 18.47 23.29
CA VAL A 212 8.00 17.76 24.04
C VAL A 212 6.60 18.07 23.53
#